data_AF-A0A2V2BQB4-F1
#
_entry.id   AF-A0A2V2BQB4-F1
#
_cell.length_a   1.000
_cell.length_b   1.000
_cell.length_c   1.000
_cell.angle_alpha   90.00
_cell.angle_beta   90.00
_cell.angle_gamma   90.00
#
_symmetry.space_group_name_H-M   'P 1'
#
loop_
_entity.id
_entity.type
_entity.pdbx_description
1 polymer ?
#
loop_
_entity_poly.entity_id
_entity_poly.type
_entity_poly.pdbx_seq_one_letter_code
_entity_poly.pdbx_strand_id
1 'polypeptide(L)'
;MRSNIKKIVFGAMCAGALSCAVFAQEGQFTDLYYNQDLNTTGWSADRYMQNPAAWNVGSQDGPLFDGEVNSASNNLYLVSQDPLTSDQSVLFGYDSNNWNVHDIVIDLDSGVNYRILHLVPNQKLQISGDFDITLKSLAYWWMPENRIALDENVSITVDGNLNVANSTAKAEVDEGNVGQNGVKFTVSSENYMPSSFEVKGNVAFKSEDTYSYWSDNILFSLGVTSFKVGGYVDMTETRAGTFTWDLCKTANDNYFSDISVGGLEGGSALQISSAHSATVNLTFTNSSAHSYSGTLASRAGSDNKLNVTMDASDAQNGRQTLIIKEGGAVEGDAAMNPSRLDSVTVLNGTLNLGAYNGLVNGDLYLGGANGRLEISSAYTDSGTGTLTFENATFERGTIVFTVEETAADKIEITGDLGKFGNGKIGVEFDADPYDIGEWILASRGDSIEYELISFGSSSIAEDDFVLGDLGGGIFANLFIRDNALYVEFTNVPEPAAFAAMLGLLALLFAARRRGRRSFR
;
A
#
# COMPACT_ATOMS: atom_id res chain seq x y z
N MET A 1 -25.87 59.19 -22.17
CA MET A 1 -27.22 59.17 -22.77
C MET A 1 -27.20 58.21 -23.95
N ARG A 2 -27.88 57.05 -23.80
CA ARG A 2 -28.43 56.09 -24.81
C ARG A 2 -27.46 55.61 -25.91
N SER A 3 -27.22 54.32 -26.11
CA SER A 3 -28.21 53.26 -26.43
C SER A 3 -27.54 51.88 -26.31
N ASN A 4 -27.93 51.04 -25.35
CA ASN A 4 -28.92 49.95 -25.43
C ASN A 4 -28.60 48.77 -26.37
N ILE A 5 -28.26 47.69 -25.68
CA ILE A 5 -28.15 46.27 -26.02
C ILE A 5 -29.41 45.74 -26.72
N LYS A 6 -29.21 44.88 -27.73
CA LYS A 6 -30.19 43.85 -28.13
C LYS A 6 -29.48 42.52 -28.34
N LYS A 7 -29.84 41.55 -27.49
CA LYS A 7 -29.69 40.11 -27.73
C LYS A 7 -30.55 39.70 -28.92
N ILE A 8 -30.03 38.83 -29.79
CA ILE A 8 -30.83 38.00 -30.69
C ILE A 8 -30.30 36.56 -30.57
N VAL A 9 -31.22 35.68 -30.19
CA VAL A 9 -31.17 34.21 -30.17
C VAL A 9 -31.90 33.73 -31.43
N PHE A 10 -31.35 32.78 -32.19
CA PHE A 10 -32.02 31.88 -33.16
C PHE A 10 -30.93 30.94 -33.74
N GLY A 11 -31.09 29.63 -33.95
CA GLY A 11 -32.20 28.68 -33.85
C GLY A 11 -31.69 27.26 -33.50
N ALA A 12 -32.54 26.33 -33.05
CA ALA A 12 -33.36 25.41 -33.88
C ALA A 12 -32.48 24.56 -34.83
N MET A 13 -32.57 23.24 -34.94
CA MET A 13 -33.45 22.16 -34.49
C MET A 13 -32.69 20.87 -34.84
N CYS A 14 -32.88 19.76 -34.13
CA CYS A 14 -33.01 18.46 -34.77
C CYS A 14 -33.64 17.45 -33.81
N ALA A 15 -34.67 16.79 -34.31
CA ALA A 15 -35.56 15.91 -33.61
C ALA A 15 -35.02 14.47 -33.53
N GLY A 16 -35.49 13.73 -32.52
CA GLY A 16 -35.83 12.32 -32.69
C GLY A 16 -34.80 11.30 -32.23
N ALA A 17 -34.82 10.96 -30.95
CA ALA A 17 -34.79 9.58 -30.48
C ALA A 17 -35.30 9.55 -29.03
N LEU A 18 -36.56 9.12 -28.86
CA LEU A 18 -37.04 8.60 -27.58
C LEU A 18 -36.29 7.28 -27.33
N SER A 19 -35.11 7.34 -26.74
CA SER A 19 -34.65 6.24 -25.91
C SER A 19 -35.33 6.43 -24.56
N CYS A 20 -36.19 5.48 -24.18
CA CYS A 20 -36.53 5.28 -22.79
C CYS A 20 -35.21 5.00 -22.07
N ALA A 21 -34.59 6.05 -21.52
CA ALA A 21 -33.74 5.88 -20.37
C ALA A 21 -34.66 5.28 -19.31
N VAL A 22 -34.51 3.97 -19.10
CA VAL A 22 -34.87 3.37 -17.83
C VAL A 22 -33.99 4.14 -16.84
N PHE A 23 -34.53 5.22 -16.29
CA PHE A 23 -34.09 5.67 -14.98
C PHE A 23 -34.32 4.45 -14.10
N ALA A 24 -33.23 3.74 -13.79
CA ALA A 24 -33.27 2.85 -12.65
C ALA A 24 -33.73 3.73 -11.50
N GLN A 25 -34.96 3.50 -11.06
CA GLN A 25 -35.42 3.97 -9.78
C GLN A 25 -34.41 3.35 -8.82
N GLU A 26 -33.53 4.15 -8.21
CA GLU A 26 -32.78 3.69 -7.05
C GLU A 26 -33.82 3.01 -6.15
N GLY A 27 -33.63 1.71 -5.92
CA GLY A 27 -34.51 0.99 -5.01
C GLY A 27 -34.52 1.80 -3.72
N GLN A 28 -35.70 2.13 -3.19
CA GLN A 28 -35.74 2.70 -1.85
C GLN A 28 -35.15 1.65 -0.92
N PHE A 29 -33.95 1.92 -0.42
CA PHE A 29 -33.35 1.10 0.63
C PHE A 29 -34.15 1.27 1.91
N THR A 30 -34.27 0.20 2.68
CA THR A 30 -34.94 0.21 3.98
C THR A 30 -33.87 0.33 5.06
N ASP A 31 -33.88 1.44 5.79
CA ASP A 31 -32.98 1.62 6.92
C ASP A 31 -33.52 0.87 8.15
N LEU A 32 -32.74 -0.07 8.66
CA LEU A 32 -33.06 -0.90 9.82
C LEU A 32 -32.13 -0.55 10.97
N TYR A 33 -32.69 -0.10 12.09
CA TYR A 33 -31.96 0.27 13.30
C TYR A 33 -32.09 -0.84 14.35
N TYR A 34 -30.96 -1.39 14.77
CA TYR A 34 -30.91 -2.45 15.77
C TYR A 34 -31.42 -1.92 17.11
N ASN A 35 -32.41 -2.60 17.70
CA ASN A 35 -33.18 -2.09 18.84
C ASN A 35 -32.96 -2.87 20.15
N GLN A 36 -32.01 -3.81 20.17
CA GLN A 36 -31.72 -4.64 21.34
C GLN A 36 -30.59 -4.04 22.18
N ASP A 37 -30.61 -4.31 23.48
CA ASP A 37 -29.57 -3.86 24.41
C ASP A 37 -28.24 -4.58 24.12
N LEU A 38 -27.28 -3.81 23.61
CA LEU A 38 -25.93 -4.25 23.28
C LEU A 38 -25.12 -4.71 24.51
N ASN A 39 -25.52 -4.34 25.73
CA ASN A 39 -24.88 -4.76 26.97
C ASN A 39 -25.36 -6.12 27.51
N THR A 40 -26.30 -6.78 26.83
CA THR A 40 -26.73 -8.15 27.17
C THR A 40 -26.01 -9.20 26.31
N THR A 41 -26.26 -10.49 26.54
CA THR A 41 -25.66 -11.54 25.72
C THR A 41 -26.19 -11.53 24.28
N GLY A 42 -25.29 -11.53 23.30
CA GLY A 42 -25.66 -11.64 21.88
C GLY A 42 -26.04 -13.04 21.42
N TRP A 43 -25.90 -14.05 22.29
CA TRP A 43 -26.13 -15.47 21.99
C TRP A 43 -27.58 -15.92 22.17
N SER A 44 -28.52 -14.99 22.19
CA SER A 44 -29.94 -15.26 22.33
C SER A 44 -30.67 -15.03 21.00
N ALA A 45 -31.62 -15.92 20.67
CA ALA A 45 -32.27 -15.92 19.36
C ALA A 45 -33.07 -14.64 19.07
N ASP A 46 -33.55 -13.97 20.11
CA ASP A 46 -34.20 -12.66 20.05
C ASP A 46 -33.23 -11.53 19.65
N ARG A 47 -31.93 -11.73 19.80
CA ARG A 47 -30.89 -10.74 19.49
C ARG A 47 -30.13 -11.00 18.20
N TYR A 48 -30.31 -12.16 17.59
CA TYR A 48 -29.63 -12.45 16.33
C TYR A 48 -30.08 -11.49 15.24
N MET A 49 -29.16 -11.11 14.35
CA MET A 49 -29.44 -10.10 13.33
C MET A 49 -30.57 -10.50 12.38
N GLN A 50 -30.83 -11.79 12.14
CA GLN A 50 -31.95 -12.23 11.30
C GLN A 50 -33.33 -12.03 11.94
N ASN A 51 -33.40 -11.80 13.26
CA ASN A 51 -34.68 -11.63 13.93
C ASN A 51 -35.28 -10.27 13.57
N PRO A 52 -36.39 -10.18 12.81
CA PRO A 52 -36.95 -8.88 12.42
C PRO A 52 -37.43 -8.05 13.62
N ALA A 53 -37.83 -8.69 14.73
CA ALA A 53 -38.21 -7.99 15.94
C ALA A 53 -37.04 -7.27 16.64
N ALA A 54 -35.79 -7.57 16.25
CA ALA A 54 -34.60 -6.87 16.72
C ALA A 54 -34.33 -5.55 15.97
N TRP A 55 -35.22 -5.12 15.05
CA TRP A 55 -35.01 -3.96 14.20
C TRP A 55 -36.22 -3.02 14.17
N ASN A 56 -35.94 -1.72 14.15
CA ASN A 56 -36.90 -0.66 13.90
C ASN A 56 -36.65 -0.03 12.52
N VAL A 57 -37.71 0.43 11.85
CA VAL A 57 -37.63 1.00 10.50
C VAL A 57 -37.41 2.51 10.54
N GLY A 58 -36.41 3.01 9.81
CA GLY A 58 -36.15 4.42 9.55
C GLY A 58 -35.54 5.23 10.71
N SER A 59 -35.63 4.75 11.95
CA SER A 59 -34.95 5.34 13.12
C SER A 59 -34.93 4.37 14.31
N GLN A 60 -34.13 4.67 15.34
CA GLN A 60 -34.09 3.91 16.60
C GLN A 60 -35.45 3.84 17.32
N ASP A 61 -36.32 4.85 17.18
CA ASP A 61 -37.68 4.86 17.75
C ASP A 61 -38.78 4.53 16.73
N GLY A 62 -38.39 4.01 15.56
CA GLY A 62 -39.31 3.65 14.49
C GLY A 62 -40.21 2.47 14.82
N PRO A 63 -41.20 2.14 13.96
CA PRO A 63 -41.99 0.93 14.12
C PRO A 63 -41.11 -0.31 13.97
N LEU A 64 -41.48 -1.39 14.67
CA LEU A 64 -40.84 -2.70 14.51
C LEU A 64 -40.89 -3.15 13.05
N PHE A 65 -39.77 -3.71 12.59
CA PHE A 65 -39.69 -4.33 11.27
C PHE A 65 -40.38 -5.70 11.28
N ASP A 66 -41.14 -5.98 10.23
CA ASP A 66 -41.88 -7.24 10.06
C ASP A 66 -41.49 -8.00 8.78
N GLY A 67 -40.41 -7.56 8.11
CA GLY A 67 -39.88 -8.15 6.89
C GLY A 67 -38.69 -9.10 7.09
N GLU A 68 -37.95 -9.35 6.00
CA GLU A 68 -36.72 -10.15 6.02
C GLU A 68 -35.50 -9.24 6.14
N VAL A 69 -34.70 -9.42 7.21
CA VAL A 69 -33.54 -8.55 7.48
C VAL A 69 -32.40 -8.81 6.48
N ASN A 70 -32.18 -10.08 6.12
CA ASN A 70 -31.20 -10.49 5.12
C ASN A 70 -31.72 -10.17 3.71
N SER A 71 -31.53 -8.93 3.26
CA SER A 71 -31.96 -8.46 1.95
C SER A 71 -31.03 -7.37 1.44
N ALA A 72 -30.64 -7.46 0.17
CA ALA A 72 -29.81 -6.48 -0.53
C ALA A 72 -30.47 -5.09 -0.65
N SER A 73 -31.71 -4.94 -0.20
CA SER A 73 -32.43 -3.66 -0.14
C SER A 73 -32.46 -3.08 1.27
N ASN A 74 -31.77 -3.66 2.25
CA ASN A 74 -31.73 -3.17 3.63
C ASN A 74 -30.36 -2.58 3.96
N ASN A 75 -30.38 -1.45 4.66
CA ASN A 75 -29.23 -0.87 5.34
C ASN A 75 -29.32 -1.22 6.82
N LEU A 76 -28.23 -1.67 7.43
CA LEU A 76 -28.21 -2.06 8.84
C LEU A 76 -27.46 -1.02 9.68
N TYR A 77 -28.14 -0.46 10.67
CA TYR A 77 -27.58 0.53 11.60
C TYR A 77 -27.47 -0.08 12.99
N LEU A 78 -26.23 -0.20 13.47
CA LEU A 78 -25.89 -0.63 14.82
C LEU A 78 -25.33 0.58 15.58
N VAL A 79 -26.26 1.38 16.09
CA VAL A 79 -25.98 2.65 16.77
C VAL A 79 -26.40 2.51 18.22
N SER A 80 -25.48 2.72 19.16
CA SER A 80 -25.79 2.72 20.60
C SER A 80 -25.95 4.15 21.11
N GLN A 81 -27.02 4.42 21.87
CA GLN A 81 -27.12 5.66 22.63
C GLN A 81 -26.39 5.60 23.98
N ASP A 82 -26.16 4.38 24.48
CA ASP A 82 -25.51 4.13 25.75
C ASP A 82 -24.11 3.53 25.55
N PRO A 83 -23.15 3.87 26.42
CA PRO A 83 -21.87 3.21 26.50
C PRO A 83 -21.96 1.68 26.58
N LEU A 84 -21.09 1.01 25.83
CA LEU A 84 -20.84 -0.42 26.00
C LEU A 84 -20.01 -0.63 27.27
N THR A 85 -20.56 -1.42 28.18
CA THR A 85 -20.03 -1.69 29.52
C THR A 85 -19.85 -3.19 29.81
N SER A 86 -20.28 -4.08 28.91
CA SER A 86 -20.05 -5.52 29.02
C SER A 86 -19.47 -6.13 27.73
N ASP A 87 -18.56 -7.11 27.87
CA ASP A 87 -17.91 -7.81 26.75
C ASP A 87 -18.91 -8.78 26.11
N GLN A 88 -19.51 -8.34 25.01
CA GLN A 88 -20.55 -9.08 24.28
C GLN A 88 -20.28 -9.07 22.78
N SER A 89 -21.28 -9.50 22.02
CA SER A 89 -21.23 -9.58 20.57
C SER A 89 -22.56 -9.21 19.94
N VAL A 90 -22.52 -8.68 18.73
CA VAL A 90 -23.66 -8.77 17.80
C VAL A 90 -23.49 -10.02 16.95
N LEU A 91 -24.46 -10.93 16.98
CA LEU A 91 -24.38 -12.22 16.29
C LEU A 91 -25.29 -12.24 15.05
N PHE A 92 -24.76 -12.67 13.91
CA PHE A 92 -25.56 -12.94 12.71
C PHE A 92 -26.44 -14.20 12.83
N GLY A 93 -26.35 -14.92 13.96
CA GLY A 93 -27.12 -16.14 14.25
C GLY A 93 -26.64 -17.37 13.50
N TYR A 94 -27.30 -18.53 13.67
CA TYR A 94 -26.94 -19.81 13.02
C TYR A 94 -27.76 -20.14 11.77
N ASP A 95 -28.89 -19.47 11.59
CA ASP A 95 -29.74 -19.66 10.42
C ASP A 95 -29.28 -18.69 9.34
N SER A 96 -29.09 -19.21 8.12
CA SER A 96 -28.55 -18.56 6.90
C SER A 96 -27.02 -18.52 6.76
N ASN A 97 -26.56 -19.23 5.72
CA ASN A 97 -25.14 -19.35 5.35
C ASN A 97 -24.66 -18.19 4.45
N ASN A 98 -25.60 -17.46 3.82
CA ASN A 98 -25.29 -16.32 2.96
C ASN A 98 -26.19 -15.14 3.35
N TRP A 99 -25.57 -14.04 3.72
CA TRP A 99 -26.16 -12.75 3.98
C TRP A 99 -25.86 -11.79 2.84
N ASN A 100 -26.86 -10.98 2.48
CA ASN A 100 -26.72 -9.92 1.51
C ASN A 100 -27.48 -8.69 2.02
N VAL A 101 -26.76 -7.60 2.25
CA VAL A 101 -27.29 -6.30 2.67
C VAL A 101 -26.71 -5.20 1.79
N HIS A 102 -27.30 -4.00 1.85
CA HIS A 102 -26.76 -2.85 1.12
C HIS A 102 -25.62 -2.21 1.91
N ASP A 103 -25.92 -1.39 2.90
CA ASP A 103 -24.91 -0.77 3.79
C ASP A 103 -24.92 -1.39 5.20
N ILE A 104 -23.78 -1.31 5.89
CA ILE A 104 -23.71 -1.49 7.34
C ILE A 104 -23.06 -0.26 7.96
N VAL A 105 -23.74 0.33 8.93
CA VAL A 105 -23.26 1.48 9.70
C VAL A 105 -23.19 1.11 11.17
N ILE A 106 -22.02 1.28 11.77
CA ILE A 106 -21.75 1.03 13.19
C ILE A 106 -21.32 2.35 13.83
N ASP A 107 -21.95 2.70 14.96
CA ASP A 107 -21.58 3.88 15.76
C ASP A 107 -21.69 3.53 17.25
N LEU A 108 -20.54 3.37 17.91
CA LEU A 108 -20.44 2.77 19.24
C LEU A 108 -19.45 3.49 20.16
N ASP A 109 -19.94 3.81 21.36
CA ASP A 109 -19.13 4.27 22.48
C ASP A 109 -18.69 3.05 23.33
N SER A 110 -17.39 2.76 23.33
CA SER A 110 -16.83 1.53 23.91
C SER A 110 -16.07 1.79 25.21
N GLY A 111 -16.59 1.28 26.34
CA GLY A 111 -15.87 1.21 27.61
C GLY A 111 -15.15 -0.13 27.85
N VAL A 112 -15.42 -1.13 27.02
CA VAL A 112 -14.94 -2.52 27.13
C VAL A 112 -14.68 -3.11 25.74
N ASN A 113 -13.98 -4.25 25.68
CA ASN A 113 -13.85 -5.01 24.45
C ASN A 113 -15.23 -5.41 23.94
N TYR A 114 -15.42 -5.41 22.62
CA TYR A 114 -16.71 -5.76 22.04
C TYR A 114 -16.55 -6.39 20.66
N ARG A 115 -17.35 -7.43 20.38
CA ARG A 115 -17.44 -8.00 19.03
C ARG A 115 -18.55 -7.31 18.27
N ILE A 116 -18.19 -6.24 17.56
CA ILE A 116 -19.15 -5.39 16.83
C ILE A 116 -19.89 -6.17 15.75
N LEU A 117 -19.25 -7.20 15.18
CA LEU A 117 -19.89 -8.24 14.40
C LEU A 117 -19.25 -9.59 14.73
N HIS A 118 -20.07 -10.62 14.91
CA HIS A 118 -19.64 -12.00 15.07
C HIS A 118 -20.43 -12.89 14.11
N LEU A 119 -19.71 -13.48 13.15
CA LEU A 119 -20.23 -14.41 12.18
C LEU A 119 -19.81 -15.83 12.59
N VAL A 120 -20.78 -16.72 12.76
CA VAL A 120 -20.58 -18.11 13.16
C VAL A 120 -20.12 -18.95 11.95
N PRO A 121 -19.71 -20.23 12.13
CA PRO A 121 -19.04 -20.98 11.07
C PRO A 121 -19.86 -21.08 9.77
N ASN A 122 -19.16 -20.99 8.63
CA ASN A 122 -19.69 -21.13 7.27
C ASN A 122 -20.62 -19.99 6.78
N GLN A 123 -20.66 -18.86 7.48
CA GLN A 123 -21.39 -17.68 7.03
C GLN A 123 -20.63 -16.85 6.00
N LYS A 124 -21.36 -16.31 5.03
CA LYS A 124 -20.85 -15.35 4.05
C LYS A 124 -21.67 -14.09 4.12
N LEU A 125 -21.04 -12.94 4.33
CA LEU A 125 -21.71 -11.65 4.34
C LEU A 125 -21.28 -10.84 3.14
N GLN A 126 -22.24 -10.48 2.30
CA GLN A 126 -22.08 -9.52 1.22
C GLN A 126 -22.71 -8.19 1.64
N ILE A 127 -21.93 -7.13 1.54
CA ILE A 127 -22.34 -5.73 1.72
C ILE A 127 -22.19 -5.11 0.32
N SER A 128 -23.29 -4.73 -0.31
CA SER A 128 -23.28 -4.23 -1.70
C SER A 128 -22.98 -2.74 -1.84
N GLY A 129 -23.08 -2.00 -0.74
CA GLY A 129 -22.61 -0.62 -0.60
C GLY A 129 -21.42 -0.52 0.35
N ASP A 130 -21.43 0.49 1.22
CA ASP A 130 -20.33 0.84 2.12
C ASP A 130 -20.47 0.17 3.50
N PHE A 131 -19.33 0.02 4.17
CA PHE A 131 -19.25 -0.42 5.56
C PHE A 131 -18.58 0.68 6.40
N ASP A 132 -19.39 1.41 7.16
CA ASP A 132 -18.94 2.53 7.98
C ASP A 132 -18.89 2.15 9.46
N ILE A 133 -17.78 2.43 10.12
CA ILE A 133 -17.56 2.14 11.53
C ILE A 133 -17.06 3.41 12.22
N THR A 134 -17.81 3.90 13.19
CA THR A 134 -17.43 5.00 14.06
C THR A 134 -17.30 4.47 15.49
N LEU A 135 -16.14 4.68 16.09
CA LEU A 135 -15.81 4.21 17.43
C LEU A 135 -15.39 5.38 18.30
N LYS A 136 -15.88 5.40 19.53
CA LYS A 136 -15.35 6.24 20.60
C LYS A 136 -14.84 5.36 21.73
N SER A 137 -13.61 5.60 22.18
CA SER A 137 -13.11 4.94 23.38
C SER A 137 -13.51 5.73 24.62
N LEU A 138 -14.12 5.06 25.59
CA LEU A 138 -14.41 5.63 26.92
C LEU A 138 -13.37 5.21 27.96
N ALA A 139 -12.34 4.48 27.55
CA ALA A 139 -11.29 3.99 28.43
C ALA A 139 -10.17 5.03 28.62
N TYR A 140 -9.64 5.10 29.84
CA TYR A 140 -8.60 6.07 30.20
C TYR A 140 -7.17 5.54 30.01
N TRP A 141 -6.89 4.28 30.32
CA TRP A 141 -5.50 3.75 30.35
C TRP A 141 -5.22 2.65 29.32
N TRP A 142 -6.19 2.34 28.45
CA TRP A 142 -6.11 1.26 27.49
C TRP A 142 -7.05 1.51 26.31
N MET A 143 -6.92 0.72 25.26
CA MET A 143 -7.77 0.77 24.06
C MET A 143 -8.72 -0.43 24.04
N PRO A 144 -10.03 -0.22 24.21
CA PRO A 144 -11.02 -1.26 24.02
C PRO A 144 -10.93 -1.84 22.60
N GLU A 145 -10.80 -3.16 22.51
CA GLU A 145 -10.78 -3.85 21.23
C GLU A 145 -12.20 -3.98 20.68
N ASN A 146 -12.44 -3.34 19.54
CA ASN A 146 -13.65 -3.54 18.74
C ASN A 146 -13.34 -4.51 17.62
N ARG A 147 -14.00 -5.67 17.63
CA ARG A 147 -13.64 -6.82 16.79
C ARG A 147 -14.75 -7.21 15.82
N ILE A 148 -14.37 -7.45 14.58
CA ILE A 148 -15.10 -8.34 13.67
C ILE A 148 -14.54 -9.75 13.83
N ALA A 149 -15.35 -10.63 14.41
CA ALA A 149 -15.01 -12.01 14.76
C ALA A 149 -15.54 -12.95 13.68
N LEU A 150 -14.62 -13.67 13.02
CA LEU A 150 -14.93 -14.58 11.92
C LEU A 150 -14.62 -16.03 12.33
N ASP A 151 -15.64 -16.87 12.47
CA ASP A 151 -15.41 -18.31 12.72
C ASP A 151 -14.90 -19.06 11.47
N GLU A 152 -14.83 -20.39 11.56
CA GLU A 152 -14.37 -21.26 10.47
C GLU A 152 -15.14 -21.05 9.16
N ASN A 153 -14.41 -20.90 8.05
CA ASN A 153 -14.94 -20.78 6.70
C ASN A 153 -15.88 -19.58 6.51
N VAL A 154 -15.65 -18.51 7.27
CA VAL A 154 -16.39 -17.25 7.14
C VAL A 154 -15.74 -16.32 6.12
N SER A 155 -16.57 -15.63 5.33
CA SER A 155 -16.12 -14.59 4.41
C SER A 155 -16.98 -13.33 4.47
N ILE A 156 -16.35 -12.15 4.52
CA ILE A 156 -17.03 -10.87 4.32
C ILE A 156 -16.55 -10.27 2.99
N THR A 157 -17.48 -9.75 2.19
CA THR A 157 -17.19 -8.96 0.99
C THR A 157 -17.96 -7.65 1.06
N VAL A 158 -17.24 -6.54 0.91
CA VAL A 158 -17.77 -5.17 0.81
C VAL A 158 -17.55 -4.70 -0.62
N ASP A 159 -18.61 -4.36 -1.35
CA ASP A 159 -18.50 -3.89 -2.73
C ASP A 159 -18.10 -2.40 -2.80
N GLY A 160 -18.47 -1.62 -1.79
CA GLY A 160 -18.02 -0.25 -1.59
C GLY A 160 -16.73 -0.15 -0.76
N ASN A 161 -16.67 0.88 0.07
CA ASN A 161 -15.55 1.22 0.93
C ASN A 161 -15.75 0.68 2.36
N LEU A 162 -14.64 0.53 3.08
CA LEU A 162 -14.63 0.38 4.54
C LEU A 162 -14.07 1.68 5.14
N ASN A 163 -14.88 2.39 5.92
CA ASN A 163 -14.43 3.59 6.62
C ASN A 163 -14.42 3.33 8.13
N VAL A 164 -13.31 3.67 8.78
CA VAL A 164 -13.17 3.54 10.24
C VAL A 164 -12.79 4.88 10.84
N ALA A 165 -13.62 5.38 11.76
CA ALA A 165 -13.45 6.68 12.39
C ALA A 165 -13.27 6.56 13.90
N ASN A 166 -12.31 7.30 14.45
CA ASN A 166 -12.25 7.65 15.86
C ASN A 166 -13.03 8.96 16.07
N SER A 167 -14.15 8.90 16.79
CA SER A 167 -15.02 10.05 17.05
C SER A 167 -14.73 10.76 18.38
N THR A 168 -13.59 10.45 19.03
CA THR A 168 -13.18 11.14 20.25
C THR A 168 -12.90 12.62 19.95
N ALA A 169 -13.67 13.53 20.54
CA ALA A 169 -13.49 14.95 20.33
C ALA A 169 -12.43 15.54 21.28
N LYS A 170 -11.75 16.60 20.82
CA LYS A 170 -10.78 17.36 21.65
C LYS A 170 -11.31 17.73 23.03
N ALA A 171 -12.53 18.27 23.09
CA ALA A 171 -13.13 18.75 24.33
C ALA A 171 -13.27 17.63 25.36
N GLU A 172 -13.57 16.41 24.91
CA GLU A 172 -13.72 15.23 25.77
C GLU A 172 -12.37 14.74 26.32
N VAL A 173 -11.31 14.85 25.52
CA VAL A 173 -9.93 14.56 25.94
C VAL A 173 -9.43 15.58 26.96
N ASP A 174 -9.68 16.88 26.73
CA ASP A 174 -9.26 17.97 27.61
C ASP A 174 -9.92 17.90 29.00
N GLU A 175 -11.16 17.40 29.07
CA GLU A 175 -11.83 17.12 30.34
C GLU A 175 -11.23 15.92 31.09
N GLY A 176 -10.40 15.11 30.41
CA GLY A 176 -9.73 13.95 31.00
C GLY A 176 -10.67 12.79 31.31
N ASN A 177 -11.82 12.68 30.63
CA ASN A 177 -12.82 11.69 30.99
C ASN A 177 -12.79 10.43 30.11
N VAL A 178 -12.37 10.55 28.85
CA VAL A 178 -12.51 9.49 27.84
C VAL A 178 -11.39 9.55 26.78
N GLY A 179 -11.27 8.50 25.97
CA GLY A 179 -10.56 8.51 24.69
C GLY A 179 -9.04 8.66 24.74
N GLN A 180 -8.43 8.55 25.92
CA GLN A 180 -7.04 8.98 26.13
C GLN A 180 -6.02 8.19 25.30
N ASN A 181 -6.33 6.95 24.88
CA ASN A 181 -5.44 6.09 24.09
C ASN A 181 -5.97 5.78 22.68
N GLY A 182 -7.04 6.43 22.23
CA GLY A 182 -7.63 6.21 20.91
C GLY A 182 -8.42 4.90 20.81
N VAL A 183 -8.56 4.37 19.59
CA VAL A 183 -9.44 3.23 19.27
C VAL A 183 -8.69 2.08 18.63
N LYS A 184 -9.10 0.86 18.96
CA LYS A 184 -8.57 -0.36 18.36
C LYS A 184 -9.67 -1.08 17.60
N PHE A 185 -9.42 -1.32 16.32
CA PHE A 185 -10.28 -2.10 15.44
C PHE A 185 -9.55 -3.36 14.98
N THR A 186 -10.17 -4.52 15.17
CA THR A 186 -9.59 -5.82 14.83
C THR A 186 -10.50 -6.57 13.88
N VAL A 187 -9.95 -7.16 12.83
CA VAL A 187 -10.61 -8.19 12.02
C VAL A 187 -9.84 -9.48 12.20
N SER A 188 -10.44 -10.48 12.83
CA SER A 188 -9.71 -11.70 13.20
C SER A 188 -10.56 -12.95 13.10
N SER A 189 -9.91 -14.05 12.74
CA SER A 189 -10.48 -15.38 12.87
C SER A 189 -10.63 -15.78 14.34
N GLU A 190 -11.80 -16.27 14.71
CA GLU A 190 -11.98 -17.02 15.95
C GLU A 190 -11.41 -18.43 15.77
N ASN A 191 -10.79 -18.95 16.83
CA ASN A 191 -10.08 -20.23 16.83
C ASN A 191 -9.01 -20.38 15.72
N TYR A 192 -8.58 -19.26 15.10
CA TYR A 192 -7.51 -19.21 14.11
C TYR A 192 -7.76 -20.06 12.85
N MET A 193 -9.04 -20.17 12.46
CA MET A 193 -9.45 -20.92 11.28
C MET A 193 -9.36 -20.06 10.01
N PRO A 194 -9.32 -20.67 8.81
CA PRO A 194 -9.33 -19.91 7.56
C PRO A 194 -10.57 -19.01 7.45
N SER A 195 -10.33 -17.72 7.23
CA SER A 195 -11.36 -16.71 7.00
C SER A 195 -10.85 -15.63 6.05
N SER A 196 -11.77 -14.92 5.40
CA SER A 196 -11.43 -13.87 4.44
C SER A 196 -12.26 -12.61 4.62
N PHE A 197 -11.63 -11.46 4.46
CA PHE A 197 -12.31 -10.17 4.38
C PHE A 197 -11.84 -9.46 3.11
N GLU A 198 -12.78 -9.10 2.23
CA GLU A 198 -12.52 -8.38 0.99
C GLU A 198 -13.31 -7.07 0.96
N VAL A 199 -12.64 -5.99 0.58
CA VAL A 199 -13.21 -4.68 0.25
C VAL A 199 -12.89 -4.39 -1.20
N LYS A 200 -13.88 -4.16 -2.07
CA LYS A 200 -13.62 -3.86 -3.48
C LYS A 200 -13.25 -2.39 -3.70
N GLY A 201 -13.74 -1.49 -2.86
CA GLY A 201 -13.34 -0.08 -2.80
C GLY A 201 -12.09 0.15 -1.96
N ASN A 202 -12.05 1.29 -1.28
CA ASN A 202 -10.94 1.72 -0.43
C ASN A 202 -11.18 1.36 1.04
N VAL A 203 -10.10 1.29 1.81
CA VAL A 203 -10.13 1.27 3.28
C VAL A 203 -9.55 2.59 3.77
N ALA A 204 -10.29 3.35 4.56
CA ALA A 204 -9.84 4.64 5.06
C ALA A 204 -10.02 4.79 6.57
N PHE A 205 -9.02 5.38 7.22
CA PHE A 205 -9.03 5.67 8.64
C PHE A 205 -9.08 7.18 8.88
N LYS A 206 -9.87 7.62 9.86
CA LYS A 206 -9.99 9.04 10.21
C LYS A 206 -10.05 9.24 11.71
N SER A 207 -9.31 10.22 12.22
CA SER A 207 -9.43 10.73 13.58
C SER A 207 -9.49 12.24 13.56
N GLU A 208 -10.27 12.85 14.46
CA GLU A 208 -10.12 14.29 14.73
C GLU A 208 -8.75 14.57 15.37
N ASP A 209 -8.22 15.78 15.18
CA ASP A 209 -7.00 16.24 15.87
C ASP A 209 -7.37 16.68 17.29
N THR A 210 -7.14 15.82 18.27
CA THR A 210 -7.42 16.10 19.68
C THR A 210 -6.30 16.92 20.37
N TYR A 211 -5.24 17.27 19.65
CA TYR A 211 -3.95 17.72 20.18
C TYR A 211 -3.22 16.72 21.09
N SER A 212 -3.61 15.43 21.11
CA SER A 212 -2.94 14.34 21.81
C SER A 212 -2.58 13.19 20.86
N TYR A 213 -1.30 12.79 20.84
CA TYR A 213 -0.82 11.62 20.08
C TYR A 213 -1.57 10.34 20.47
N TRP A 214 -1.76 10.15 21.78
CA TRP A 214 -2.40 8.95 22.32
C TRP A 214 -3.87 8.90 21.95
N SER A 215 -4.57 10.04 21.97
CA SER A 215 -6.03 10.06 21.80
C SER A 215 -6.47 10.02 20.35
N ASP A 216 -5.62 10.47 19.43
CA ASP A 216 -5.82 10.34 17.98
C ASP A 216 -5.55 8.91 17.47
N ASN A 217 -5.08 8.01 18.35
CA ASN A 217 -4.53 6.74 17.93
C ASN A 217 -5.59 5.83 17.28
N ILE A 218 -5.23 5.22 16.15
CA ILE A 218 -6.02 4.16 15.52
C ILE A 218 -5.12 2.95 15.31
N LEU A 219 -5.39 1.88 16.03
CA LEU A 219 -4.77 0.57 15.81
C LEU A 219 -5.71 -0.33 15.02
N PHE A 220 -5.36 -0.58 13.75
CA PHE A 220 -6.03 -1.57 12.92
C PHE A 220 -5.24 -2.89 12.94
N SER A 221 -5.86 -3.97 13.40
CA SER A 221 -5.21 -5.28 13.57
C SER A 221 -5.90 -6.38 12.77
N LEU A 222 -5.10 -7.15 12.03
CA LEU A 222 -5.56 -8.30 11.27
C LEU A 222 -5.18 -9.60 11.96
N GLY A 223 -6.08 -10.58 11.91
CA GLY A 223 -5.88 -11.96 12.35
C GLY A 223 -6.62 -12.94 11.45
N VAL A 224 -6.77 -12.60 10.16
CA VAL A 224 -7.44 -13.41 9.13
C VAL A 224 -6.41 -14.04 8.21
N THR A 225 -6.78 -15.08 7.46
CA THR A 225 -5.85 -15.73 6.51
C THR A 225 -5.79 -14.99 5.17
N SER A 226 -6.82 -14.23 4.83
CA SER A 226 -6.89 -13.43 3.61
C SER A 226 -7.53 -12.07 3.88
N PHE A 227 -6.84 -10.99 3.53
CA PHE A 227 -7.37 -9.62 3.53
C PHE A 227 -7.15 -8.98 2.16
N LYS A 228 -8.21 -8.48 1.52
CA LYS A 228 -8.11 -7.91 0.17
C LYS A 228 -8.76 -6.55 0.09
N VAL A 229 -8.10 -5.62 -0.58
CA VAL A 229 -8.60 -4.27 -0.88
C VAL A 229 -8.40 -4.01 -2.37
N GLY A 230 -9.49 -3.82 -3.12
CA GLY A 230 -9.42 -3.55 -4.55
C GLY A 230 -8.89 -2.16 -4.86
N GLY A 231 -9.28 -1.17 -4.06
CA GLY A 231 -8.71 0.17 -4.03
C GLY A 231 -7.47 0.26 -3.13
N TYR A 232 -7.25 1.41 -2.51
CA TYR A 232 -6.10 1.64 -1.63
C TYR A 232 -6.48 1.60 -0.15
N VAL A 233 -5.48 1.35 0.71
CA VAL A 233 -5.57 1.56 2.16
C VAL A 233 -4.95 2.92 2.48
N ASP A 234 -5.75 3.81 3.07
CA ASP A 234 -5.32 5.15 3.49
C ASP A 234 -4.92 5.16 4.96
N MET A 235 -3.61 5.14 5.21
CA MET A 235 -2.99 5.31 6.53
C MET A 235 -2.49 6.74 6.73
N THR A 236 -3.04 7.73 6.03
CA THR A 236 -2.70 9.14 6.21
C THR A 236 -3.15 9.61 7.58
N GLU A 237 -2.18 9.94 8.42
CA GLU A 237 -2.41 10.25 9.82
C GLU A 237 -2.87 11.70 9.98
N THR A 238 -3.82 11.93 10.88
CA THR A 238 -4.15 13.28 11.33
C THR A 238 -2.96 13.96 12.02
N ARG A 239 -2.12 13.16 12.69
CA ARG A 239 -0.87 13.57 13.34
C ARG A 239 0.16 12.46 13.16
N ALA A 240 1.42 12.84 12.93
CA ALA A 240 2.49 11.86 12.74
C ALA A 240 2.57 10.82 13.87
N GLY A 241 2.60 9.55 13.48
CA GLY A 241 2.73 8.37 14.32
C GLY A 241 1.45 7.88 15.01
N THR A 242 0.27 8.47 14.76
CA THR A 242 -0.96 8.10 15.46
C THR A 242 -1.69 6.91 14.85
N PHE A 243 -1.42 6.48 13.64
CA PHE A 243 -2.06 5.26 13.12
C PHE A 243 -1.12 4.05 13.30
N THR A 244 -1.66 2.84 13.23
CA THR A 244 -0.85 1.63 13.16
C THR A 244 -1.65 0.56 12.45
N TRP A 245 -1.05 -0.03 11.42
CA TRP A 245 -1.57 -1.24 10.82
C TRP A 245 -0.75 -2.44 11.29
N ASP A 246 -1.35 -3.21 12.18
CA ASP A 246 -0.85 -4.51 12.61
C ASP A 246 -1.31 -5.57 11.60
N LEU A 247 -0.41 -5.88 10.67
CA LEU A 247 -0.63 -6.73 9.52
C LEU A 247 -0.96 -8.17 9.92
N CYS A 248 -0.50 -8.61 11.09
CA CYS A 248 -0.86 -9.90 11.63
C CYS A 248 -0.65 -9.99 13.14
N LYS A 249 -1.74 -10.28 13.84
CA LYS A 249 -1.78 -10.67 15.23
C LYS A 249 -2.43 -12.04 15.37
N THR A 250 -1.69 -12.99 15.92
CA THR A 250 -2.14 -14.36 16.14
C THR A 250 -1.46 -14.99 17.34
N ALA A 251 -2.05 -16.08 17.85
CA ALA A 251 -1.46 -16.92 18.90
C ALA A 251 -0.97 -18.28 18.35
N ASN A 252 -0.95 -18.46 17.03
CA ASN A 252 -0.53 -19.70 16.38
C ASN A 252 0.88 -19.59 15.80
N ASP A 253 1.64 -20.68 15.91
CA ASP A 253 2.89 -20.86 15.19
C ASP A 253 2.65 -21.11 13.69
N ASN A 254 3.53 -20.57 12.87
CA ASN A 254 3.56 -20.68 11.42
C ASN A 254 2.25 -20.23 10.74
N TYR A 255 1.63 -19.19 11.30
CA TYR A 255 0.43 -18.59 10.71
C TYR A 255 0.80 -17.84 9.44
N PHE A 256 -0.09 -17.86 8.44
CA PHE A 256 0.08 -17.08 7.22
C PHE A 256 -1.09 -16.12 7.02
N SER A 257 -0.78 -14.92 6.54
CA SER A 257 -1.77 -13.92 6.16
C SER A 257 -1.44 -13.41 4.76
N ASP A 258 -2.33 -13.68 3.81
CA ASP A 258 -2.21 -13.18 2.45
C ASP A 258 -3.01 -11.86 2.32
N ILE A 259 -2.28 -10.77 2.13
CA ILE A 259 -2.81 -9.42 2.01
C ILE A 259 -2.63 -8.92 0.57
N SER A 260 -3.68 -8.41 -0.05
CA SER A 260 -3.62 -7.79 -1.38
C SER A 260 -4.28 -6.42 -1.34
N VAL A 261 -3.58 -5.37 -1.78
CA VAL A 261 -4.13 -3.99 -1.81
C VAL A 261 -3.83 -3.31 -3.14
N GLY A 262 -4.77 -2.56 -3.69
CA GLY A 262 -4.57 -1.70 -4.87
C GLY A 262 -3.72 -0.45 -4.61
N GLY A 263 -3.25 -0.26 -3.39
CA GLY A 263 -2.28 0.77 -3.01
C GLY A 263 -2.21 0.95 -1.50
N LEU A 264 -1.14 1.58 -1.03
CA LEU A 264 -0.99 2.03 0.36
C LEU A 264 -0.55 3.48 0.39
N GLU A 265 -1.26 4.29 1.17
CA GLU A 265 -0.99 5.71 1.37
C GLU A 265 -0.68 6.04 2.83
N GLY A 266 0.06 7.12 3.06
CA GLY A 266 0.32 7.67 4.40
C GLY A 266 1.77 7.50 4.85
N GLY A 267 2.01 7.51 6.17
CA GLY A 267 3.38 7.53 6.70
C GLY A 267 3.58 7.00 8.11
N SER A 268 2.70 6.09 8.50
CA SER A 268 2.51 5.64 9.87
C SER A 268 3.36 4.41 10.26
N ALA A 269 2.90 3.56 11.16
CA ALA A 269 3.55 2.30 11.52
C ALA A 269 2.87 1.08 10.87
N LEU A 270 3.67 0.23 10.23
CA LEU A 270 3.33 -1.17 9.97
C LEU A 270 3.94 -2.04 11.06
N GLN A 271 3.23 -3.07 11.50
CA GLN A 271 3.81 -4.04 12.42
C GLN A 271 3.29 -5.46 12.21
N ILE A 272 4.03 -6.43 12.75
CA ILE A 272 3.56 -7.79 12.99
C ILE A 272 3.69 -8.07 14.48
N SER A 273 2.57 -8.02 15.21
CA SER A 273 2.56 -8.18 16.67
C SER A 273 2.44 -9.63 17.14
N SER A 274 2.39 -10.60 16.21
CA SER A 274 2.35 -12.04 16.51
C SER A 274 3.45 -12.44 17.49
N ALA A 275 3.05 -13.12 18.57
CA ALA A 275 3.97 -13.70 19.56
C ALA A 275 4.70 -14.96 19.08
N HIS A 276 4.26 -15.48 17.95
CA HIS A 276 4.66 -16.73 17.32
C HIS A 276 5.16 -16.44 15.91
N SER A 277 5.73 -17.42 15.21
CA SER A 277 6.14 -17.23 13.82
C SER A 277 4.93 -16.97 12.91
N ALA A 278 4.83 -15.78 12.34
CA ALA A 278 3.84 -15.45 11.33
C ALA A 278 4.51 -14.97 10.04
N THR A 279 3.99 -15.41 8.90
CA THR A 279 4.41 -14.94 7.58
C THR A 279 3.29 -14.12 6.96
N VAL A 280 3.56 -12.85 6.72
CA VAL A 280 2.67 -11.95 5.98
C VAL A 280 3.17 -11.82 4.55
N ASN A 281 2.29 -12.12 3.59
CA ASN A 281 2.54 -11.83 2.18
C ASN A 281 1.70 -10.62 1.79
N LEU A 282 2.33 -9.47 1.56
CA LEU A 282 1.68 -8.24 1.12
C LEU A 282 1.92 -8.04 -0.37
N THR A 283 0.84 -8.06 -1.15
CA THR A 283 0.87 -7.82 -2.60
C THR A 283 0.22 -6.49 -2.94
N PHE A 284 0.96 -5.64 -3.66
CA PHE A 284 0.46 -4.41 -4.25
C PHE A 284 -0.05 -4.69 -5.66
N THR A 285 -1.35 -4.45 -5.90
CA THR A 285 -2.04 -4.66 -7.18
C THR A 285 -2.41 -3.35 -7.87
N ASN A 286 -1.59 -2.32 -7.66
CA ASN A 286 -1.92 -0.94 -8.00
C ASN A 286 -2.37 -0.75 -9.45
N SER A 287 -3.39 0.10 -9.64
CA SER A 287 -3.80 0.61 -10.96
C SER A 287 -3.31 2.04 -11.20
N SER A 288 -2.83 2.71 -10.14
CA SER A 288 -2.36 4.09 -10.11
C SER A 288 -1.18 4.25 -9.15
N ALA A 289 -0.61 5.45 -9.07
CA ALA A 289 0.46 5.74 -8.13
C ALA A 289 -0.08 5.95 -6.71
N HIS A 290 0.50 5.26 -5.73
CA HIS A 290 0.28 5.44 -4.30
C HIS A 290 1.62 5.50 -3.56
N SER A 291 1.65 6.13 -2.39
CA SER A 291 2.89 6.40 -1.66
C SER A 291 2.74 6.23 -0.16
N TYR A 292 3.58 5.37 0.41
CA TYR A 292 3.70 5.13 1.84
C TYR A 292 5.13 5.41 2.32
N SER A 293 5.26 6.12 3.45
CA SER A 293 6.55 6.43 4.05
C SER A 293 6.52 6.40 5.58
N GLY A 294 6.77 5.23 6.16
CA GLY A 294 6.54 4.95 7.58
C GLY A 294 7.52 3.94 8.18
N THR A 295 7.30 3.53 9.43
CA THR A 295 8.16 2.55 10.13
C THR A 295 7.65 1.13 9.96
N LEU A 296 8.52 0.14 10.12
CA LEU A 296 8.18 -1.28 10.17
C LEU A 296 8.71 -1.91 11.45
N ALA A 297 7.84 -2.60 12.20
CA ALA A 297 8.21 -3.28 13.43
C ALA A 297 7.73 -4.74 13.48
N SER A 298 8.38 -5.52 14.33
CA SER A 298 8.00 -6.90 14.59
C SER A 298 8.25 -7.27 16.04
N ARG A 299 7.49 -8.24 16.56
CA ARG A 299 7.63 -8.71 17.93
C ARG A 299 9.05 -9.20 18.22
N ALA A 300 9.65 -8.68 19.28
CA ALA A 300 10.94 -9.09 19.78
C ALA A 300 10.96 -10.60 20.08
N GLY A 301 11.99 -11.29 19.58
CA GLY A 301 12.17 -12.73 19.78
C GLY A 301 11.22 -13.61 18.96
N SER A 302 10.51 -13.06 17.97
CA SER A 302 9.72 -13.83 17.01
C SER A 302 10.46 -14.02 15.68
N ASP A 303 10.10 -15.06 14.93
CA ASP A 303 10.55 -15.31 13.56
C ASP A 303 9.52 -14.79 12.53
N ASN A 304 8.88 -13.68 12.84
CA ASN A 304 7.89 -13.05 11.96
C ASN A 304 8.54 -12.55 10.67
N LYS A 305 7.83 -12.72 9.55
CA LYS A 305 8.30 -12.39 8.20
C LYS A 305 7.29 -11.52 7.48
N LEU A 306 7.78 -10.49 6.80
CA LEU A 306 7.00 -9.69 5.85
C LEU A 306 7.62 -9.84 4.45
N ASN A 307 6.87 -10.47 3.56
CA ASN A 307 7.18 -10.55 2.14
C ASN A 307 6.37 -9.49 1.39
N VAL A 308 7.03 -8.73 0.53
CA VAL A 308 6.38 -7.70 -0.30
C VAL A 308 6.46 -8.10 -1.76
N THR A 309 5.33 -8.05 -2.46
CA THR A 309 5.24 -8.27 -3.91
C THR A 309 4.60 -7.07 -4.60
N MET A 310 5.21 -6.60 -5.68
CA MET A 310 4.62 -5.66 -6.61
C MET A 310 4.14 -6.42 -7.85
N ASP A 311 2.82 -6.54 -7.99
CA ASP A 311 2.15 -7.18 -9.13
C ASP A 311 0.92 -6.35 -9.52
N ALA A 312 1.19 -5.16 -10.05
CA ALA A 312 0.18 -4.19 -10.45
C ALA A 312 -0.90 -4.80 -11.35
N SER A 313 -2.13 -4.33 -11.18
CA SER A 313 -3.21 -4.59 -12.13
C SER A 313 -3.04 -3.81 -13.45
N ASP A 314 -2.38 -2.65 -13.39
CA ASP A 314 -1.97 -1.84 -14.55
C ASP A 314 -0.45 -1.68 -14.56
N ALA A 315 0.21 -2.34 -15.52
CA ALA A 315 1.66 -2.32 -15.66
C ALA A 315 2.26 -0.93 -15.91
N GLN A 316 1.51 -0.02 -16.55
CA GLN A 316 2.01 1.30 -16.94
C GLN A 316 1.80 2.34 -15.84
N ASN A 317 0.64 2.32 -15.20
CA ASN A 317 0.24 3.35 -14.23
C ASN A 317 0.34 2.88 -12.77
N GLY A 318 0.35 1.56 -12.53
CA GLY A 318 0.46 0.98 -11.21
C GLY A 318 1.84 1.20 -10.62
N ARG A 319 1.89 2.02 -9.56
CA ARG A 319 3.13 2.35 -8.85
C ARG A 319 2.90 2.40 -7.35
N GLN A 320 3.79 1.77 -6.59
CA GLN A 320 3.83 1.91 -5.14
C GLN A 320 5.18 2.51 -4.75
N THR A 321 5.17 3.67 -4.10
CA THR A 321 6.31 4.12 -3.29
C THR A 321 6.19 3.50 -1.90
N LEU A 322 7.19 2.76 -1.47
CA LEU A 322 7.28 2.16 -0.15
C LEU A 322 8.60 2.60 0.48
N ILE A 323 8.54 3.49 1.48
CA ILE A 323 9.71 3.96 2.20
C ILE A 323 9.64 3.45 3.64
N ILE A 324 10.64 2.66 4.05
CA ILE A 324 10.82 2.19 5.43
C ILE A 324 11.78 3.13 6.15
N LYS A 325 11.24 3.95 7.04
CA LYS A 325 11.99 4.89 7.89
C LYS A 325 12.63 4.18 9.08
N GLU A 326 13.67 4.79 9.62
CA GLU A 326 14.27 4.35 10.87
C GLU A 326 13.26 4.50 12.03
N GLY A 327 13.25 3.52 12.93
CA GLY A 327 12.30 3.43 14.03
C GLY A 327 11.55 2.10 14.03
N GLY A 328 10.85 1.83 15.11
CA GLY A 328 10.04 0.63 15.27
C GLY A 328 9.07 0.79 16.42
N ALA A 329 7.78 0.57 16.12
CA ALA A 329 6.62 0.63 17.00
C ALA A 329 6.21 2.02 17.51
N VAL A 330 4.93 2.13 17.87
CA VAL A 330 4.39 3.20 18.72
C VAL A 330 5.31 3.36 19.93
N GLU A 331 5.81 4.57 20.16
CA GLU A 331 6.77 4.88 21.22
C GLU A 331 6.30 4.31 22.57
N GLY A 332 6.97 3.28 23.09
CA GLY A 332 6.67 2.70 24.41
C GLY A 332 6.32 1.21 24.48
N ASP A 333 6.08 0.50 23.36
CA ASP A 333 5.91 -0.95 23.39
C ASP A 333 7.27 -1.68 23.32
N ALA A 334 7.86 -1.96 24.49
CA ALA A 334 9.12 -2.68 24.61
C ALA A 334 9.11 -4.11 24.03
N ALA A 335 7.95 -4.64 23.63
CA ALA A 335 7.85 -5.93 22.96
C ALA A 335 8.09 -5.86 21.45
N MET A 336 8.15 -4.68 20.83
CA MET A 336 8.34 -4.51 19.39
C MET A 336 9.74 -3.94 19.07
N ASN A 337 10.37 -4.46 18.03
CA ASN A 337 11.65 -3.97 17.51
C ASN A 337 11.50 -3.49 16.06
N PRO A 338 12.36 -2.54 15.59
CA PRO A 338 12.53 -2.29 14.16
C PRO A 338 12.74 -3.60 13.40
N SER A 339 12.09 -3.73 12.25
CA SER A 339 12.12 -4.94 11.44
C SER A 339 12.46 -4.63 9.98
N ARG A 340 12.77 -5.69 9.24
CA ARG A 340 13.10 -5.66 7.82
C ARG A 340 12.03 -6.32 6.96
N LEU A 341 12.13 -6.13 5.65
CA LEU A 341 11.44 -6.99 4.69
C LEU A 341 12.20 -8.33 4.59
N ASP A 342 11.48 -9.44 4.70
CA ASP A 342 12.04 -10.80 4.53
C ASP A 342 12.28 -11.11 3.06
N SER A 343 11.40 -10.63 2.18
CA SER A 343 11.64 -10.62 0.74
C SER A 343 10.92 -9.48 0.02
N VAL A 344 11.47 -9.10 -1.13
CA VAL A 344 10.90 -8.13 -2.08
C VAL A 344 10.85 -8.77 -3.45
N THR A 345 9.66 -8.82 -4.06
CA THR A 345 9.43 -9.37 -5.40
C THR A 345 8.79 -8.32 -6.30
N VAL A 346 9.33 -8.13 -7.49
CA VAL A 346 8.81 -7.17 -8.49
C VAL A 346 8.47 -7.89 -9.78
N LEU A 347 7.18 -7.92 -10.12
CA LEU A 347 6.63 -8.67 -11.27
C LEU A 347 5.94 -7.76 -12.29
N ASN A 348 5.12 -6.82 -11.85
CA ASN A 348 4.36 -5.97 -12.76
C ASN A 348 4.15 -4.58 -12.17
N GLY A 349 4.32 -3.53 -12.98
CA GLY A 349 4.27 -2.15 -12.51
C GLY A 349 5.56 -1.72 -11.79
N THR A 350 5.49 -0.59 -11.09
CA THR A 350 6.67 0.06 -10.49
C THR A 350 6.66 0.01 -8.98
N LEU A 351 7.64 -0.66 -8.37
CA LEU A 351 7.94 -0.52 -6.95
C LEU A 351 9.06 0.51 -6.80
N ASN A 352 8.76 1.64 -6.19
CA ASN A 352 9.78 2.58 -5.75
C ASN A 352 10.06 2.34 -4.25
N LEU A 353 11.23 1.78 -3.95
CA LEU A 353 11.58 1.33 -2.60
C LEU A 353 12.65 2.25 -1.98
N GLY A 354 12.41 2.66 -0.73
CA GLY A 354 13.41 3.33 0.10
C GLY A 354 13.54 2.67 1.46
N ALA A 355 14.74 2.67 2.01
CA ALA A 355 15.04 2.15 3.34
C ALA A 355 16.06 3.03 4.05
N TYR A 356 15.97 3.13 5.38
CA TYR A 356 16.96 3.86 6.16
C TYR A 356 18.32 3.13 6.14
N ASN A 357 19.39 3.92 6.24
CA ASN A 357 20.77 3.40 6.21
C ASN A 357 21.01 2.35 7.30
N GLY A 358 21.57 1.21 6.91
CA GLY A 358 21.87 0.10 7.81
C GLY A 358 20.77 -0.96 7.91
N LEU A 359 19.59 -0.74 7.31
CA LEU A 359 18.59 -1.79 7.16
C LEU A 359 19.02 -2.76 6.05
N VAL A 360 19.26 -4.02 6.42
CA VAL A 360 19.51 -5.12 5.47
C VAL A 360 18.24 -5.94 5.33
N ASN A 361 17.61 -5.89 4.16
CA ASN A 361 16.46 -6.74 3.82
C ASN A 361 16.92 -8.15 3.45
N GLY A 362 16.00 -9.12 3.40
CA GLY A 362 16.31 -10.48 2.95
C GLY A 362 16.54 -10.57 1.43
N ASP A 363 15.69 -11.29 0.72
CA ASP A 363 15.91 -11.59 -0.70
C ASP A 363 15.19 -10.60 -1.64
N LEU A 364 15.88 -10.12 -2.67
CA LEU A 364 15.30 -9.38 -3.79
C LEU A 364 15.08 -10.29 -5.00
N TYR A 365 13.88 -10.32 -5.55
CA TYR A 365 13.56 -10.98 -6.81
C TYR A 365 12.98 -10.00 -7.83
N LEU A 366 13.69 -9.81 -8.95
CA LEU A 366 13.23 -9.02 -10.09
C LEU A 366 12.88 -9.98 -11.24
N GLY A 367 11.57 -10.24 -11.38
CA GLY A 367 11.09 -11.43 -12.10
C GLY A 367 10.20 -11.16 -13.31
N GLY A 368 9.57 -10.00 -13.40
CA GLY A 368 8.55 -9.76 -14.43
C GLY A 368 8.95 -8.73 -15.47
N ALA A 369 8.55 -8.99 -16.72
CA ALA A 369 8.99 -8.20 -17.88
C ALA A 369 8.57 -6.72 -17.82
N ASN A 370 7.47 -6.45 -17.13
CA ASN A 370 6.95 -5.11 -16.88
C ASN A 370 7.21 -4.65 -15.44
N GLY A 371 7.96 -5.43 -14.66
CA GLY A 371 8.35 -5.08 -13.30
C GLY A 371 9.47 -4.06 -13.33
N ARG A 372 9.29 -2.98 -12.58
CA ARG A 372 10.25 -1.88 -12.47
C ARG A 372 10.58 -1.64 -10.99
N LEU A 373 11.87 -1.61 -10.68
CA LEU A 373 12.38 -1.20 -9.37
C LEU A 373 12.97 0.20 -9.49
N GLU A 374 12.40 1.15 -8.78
CA GLU A 374 12.96 2.47 -8.52
C GLU A 374 13.51 2.50 -7.09
N ILE A 375 14.49 3.36 -6.86
CA ILE A 375 15.11 3.54 -5.55
C ILE A 375 14.74 4.95 -5.07
N SER A 376 14.47 5.09 -3.78
CA SER A 376 14.29 6.39 -3.16
C SER A 376 15.09 6.49 -1.88
N SER A 377 15.52 7.70 -1.57
CA SER A 377 16.07 7.96 -0.25
C SER A 377 14.96 7.84 0.81
N ALA A 378 15.29 7.22 1.94
CA ALA A 378 14.46 7.32 3.14
C ALA A 378 14.61 8.67 3.86
N TYR A 379 15.56 9.50 3.43
CA TYR A 379 15.85 10.82 3.98
C TYR A 379 15.44 11.92 3.02
N THR A 380 14.75 12.95 3.51
CA THR A 380 14.21 14.04 2.69
C THR A 380 15.26 14.92 2.02
N ASP A 381 16.51 14.86 2.50
CA ASP A 381 17.57 15.79 2.14
C ASP A 381 18.62 15.14 1.22
N SER A 382 18.42 13.88 0.84
CA SER A 382 19.33 13.13 -0.04
C SER A 382 18.63 12.86 -1.37
N GLY A 383 19.25 13.30 -2.47
CA GLY A 383 18.73 13.05 -3.81
C GLY A 383 18.96 11.63 -4.31
N THR A 384 19.80 10.85 -3.63
CA THR A 384 20.02 9.42 -3.91
C THR A 384 19.73 8.54 -2.69
N GLY A 385 19.37 7.29 -2.95
CA GLY A 385 19.05 6.25 -1.99
C GLY A 385 19.99 5.04 -2.08
N THR A 386 20.00 4.23 -1.02
CA THR A 386 20.71 2.95 -1.01
C THR A 386 19.79 1.89 -0.44
N LEU A 387 19.67 0.77 -1.16
CA LEU A 387 18.95 -0.41 -0.69
C LEU A 387 19.93 -1.55 -0.45
N THR A 388 19.84 -2.18 0.72
CA THR A 388 20.69 -3.34 1.06
C THR A 388 19.85 -4.61 1.19
N PHE A 389 20.33 -5.70 0.60
CA PHE A 389 19.72 -7.03 0.61
C PHE A 389 20.74 -8.11 1.01
N GLU A 390 20.25 -9.21 1.59
CA GLU A 390 21.05 -10.41 1.86
C GLU A 390 21.43 -11.09 0.54
N ASN A 391 20.44 -11.38 -0.32
CA ASN A 391 20.68 -11.94 -1.65
C ASN A 391 19.77 -11.28 -2.69
N ALA A 392 20.08 -11.49 -3.96
CA ALA A 392 19.18 -11.10 -5.05
C ALA A 392 19.18 -12.13 -6.18
N THR A 393 18.05 -12.26 -6.88
CA THR A 393 17.95 -13.03 -8.11
C THR A 393 17.25 -12.21 -9.19
N PHE A 394 17.90 -12.07 -10.33
CA PHE A 394 17.41 -11.31 -11.48
C PHE A 394 17.00 -12.24 -12.62
N GLU A 395 15.72 -12.21 -13.00
CA GLU A 395 15.22 -12.90 -14.19
C GLU A 395 15.04 -11.94 -15.37
N ARG A 396 14.27 -10.87 -15.17
CA ARG A 396 13.89 -9.86 -16.16
C ARG A 396 13.21 -8.69 -15.43
N GLY A 397 13.13 -7.54 -16.08
CA GLY A 397 12.54 -6.33 -15.52
C GLY A 397 13.46 -5.15 -15.76
N THR A 398 13.21 -4.02 -15.09
CA THR A 398 14.04 -2.81 -15.19
C THR A 398 14.36 -2.26 -13.81
N ILE A 399 15.58 -1.76 -13.64
CA ILE A 399 15.98 -0.97 -12.47
C ILE A 399 16.25 0.45 -12.95
N VAL A 400 15.72 1.43 -12.23
CA VAL A 400 15.92 2.86 -12.49
C VAL A 400 16.77 3.43 -11.37
N PHE A 401 17.87 4.08 -11.75
CA PHE A 401 18.79 4.73 -10.81
C PHE A 401 18.73 6.25 -10.98
N THR A 402 18.44 6.99 -9.91
CA THR A 402 18.67 8.43 -9.87
C THR A 402 20.18 8.69 -9.82
N VAL A 403 20.66 9.64 -10.63
CA VAL A 403 22.07 10.03 -10.69
C VAL A 403 22.20 11.53 -10.46
N GLU A 404 23.03 11.90 -9.49
CA GLU A 404 23.42 13.27 -9.16
C GLU A 404 24.93 13.49 -9.34
N GLU A 405 25.41 14.73 -9.28
CA GLU A 405 26.83 15.10 -9.54
C GLU A 405 27.84 14.27 -8.74
N THR A 406 27.50 13.93 -7.50
CA THR A 406 28.43 13.30 -6.56
C THR A 406 28.04 11.87 -6.16
N ALA A 407 26.88 11.39 -6.58
CA ALA A 407 26.35 10.09 -6.16
C ALA A 407 25.30 9.57 -7.15
N ALA A 408 25.11 8.26 -7.15
CA ALA A 408 23.96 7.61 -7.77
C ALA A 408 23.23 6.78 -6.73
N ASP A 409 21.98 6.43 -7.02
CA ASP A 409 21.29 5.37 -6.30
C ASP A 409 22.10 4.08 -6.34
N LYS A 410 21.95 3.27 -5.28
CA LYS A 410 22.73 2.05 -5.13
C LYS A 410 21.91 0.87 -4.59
N ILE A 411 22.20 -0.31 -5.11
CA ILE A 411 21.78 -1.59 -4.52
C ILE A 411 23.01 -2.33 -3.97
N GLU A 412 22.98 -2.68 -2.71
CA GLU A 412 24.03 -3.43 -2.03
C GLU A 412 23.53 -4.85 -1.70
N ILE A 413 24.15 -5.86 -2.31
CA ILE A 413 23.83 -7.26 -2.07
C ILE A 413 24.98 -7.85 -1.26
N THR A 414 24.73 -8.20 0.00
CA THR A 414 25.80 -8.66 0.89
C THR A 414 26.27 -10.08 0.56
N GLY A 415 25.38 -10.92 0.02
CA GLY A 415 25.61 -12.28 -0.41
C GLY A 415 25.61 -12.45 -1.93
N ASP A 416 24.81 -13.38 -2.42
CA ASP A 416 24.82 -13.80 -3.82
C ASP A 416 23.86 -12.97 -4.70
N LEU A 417 24.37 -12.48 -5.83
CA LEU A 417 23.58 -11.97 -6.95
C LEU A 417 23.45 -13.03 -8.04
N GLY A 418 22.29 -13.69 -8.10
CA GLY A 418 21.98 -14.74 -9.05
C GLY A 418 21.32 -14.23 -10.34
N LYS A 419 21.65 -14.87 -11.47
CA LYS A 419 20.83 -14.83 -12.69
C LYS A 419 19.90 -16.03 -12.76
N PHE A 420 18.62 -15.80 -13.07
CA PHE A 420 17.68 -16.86 -13.46
C PHE A 420 17.15 -16.61 -14.87
N GLY A 421 16.90 -17.65 -15.64
CA GLY A 421 16.36 -17.54 -17.01
C GLY A 421 17.22 -16.72 -17.99
N ASN A 422 16.69 -16.52 -19.21
CA ASN A 422 17.39 -15.84 -20.30
C ASN A 422 16.97 -14.38 -20.50
N GLY A 423 16.06 -13.86 -19.66
CA GLY A 423 15.64 -12.46 -19.72
C GLY A 423 16.80 -11.52 -19.37
N LYS A 424 16.80 -10.33 -19.96
CA LYS A 424 17.77 -9.28 -19.67
C LYS A 424 17.18 -8.27 -18.68
N ILE A 425 18.05 -7.61 -17.92
CA ILE A 425 17.68 -6.57 -16.95
C ILE A 425 17.89 -5.20 -17.59
N GLY A 426 16.80 -4.45 -17.73
CA GLY A 426 16.86 -3.05 -18.13
C GLY A 426 17.55 -2.22 -17.05
N VAL A 427 18.42 -1.31 -17.46
CA VAL A 427 19.00 -0.27 -16.60
C VAL A 427 18.65 1.08 -17.21
N GLU A 428 17.93 1.89 -16.46
CA GLU A 428 17.53 3.24 -16.82
C GLU A 428 18.04 4.24 -15.78
N PHE A 429 18.12 5.51 -16.17
CA PHE A 429 18.60 6.58 -15.30
C PHE A 429 17.57 7.71 -15.21
N ASP A 430 17.29 8.15 -13.99
CA ASP A 430 16.57 9.38 -13.71
C ASP A 430 17.59 10.51 -13.46
N ALA A 431 17.99 11.17 -14.56
CA ALA A 431 18.94 12.27 -14.55
C ALA A 431 18.80 13.09 -15.84
N ASP A 432 19.10 14.39 -15.77
CA ASP A 432 19.16 15.23 -16.98
C ASP A 432 20.47 14.94 -17.74
N PRO A 433 20.43 14.54 -19.03
CA PRO A 433 21.63 14.34 -19.83
C PRO A 433 22.49 15.61 -19.95
N TYR A 434 21.88 16.80 -19.88
CA TYR A 434 22.62 18.07 -19.88
C TYR A 434 23.47 18.20 -18.61
N ASP A 435 22.89 17.91 -17.44
CA ASP A 435 23.60 17.99 -16.16
C ASP A 435 24.76 16.98 -16.12
N ILE A 436 24.54 15.75 -16.61
CA ILE A 436 25.61 14.76 -16.77
C ILE A 436 26.77 15.31 -17.64
N GLY A 437 26.45 15.97 -18.75
CA GLY A 437 27.45 16.61 -19.60
C GLY A 437 28.27 17.68 -18.87
N GLU A 438 27.62 18.52 -18.07
CA GLU A 438 28.29 19.53 -17.23
C GLU A 438 29.17 18.87 -16.14
N TRP A 439 28.70 17.80 -15.51
CA TRP A 439 29.48 17.05 -14.50
C TRP A 439 30.73 16.41 -15.10
N ILE A 440 30.66 15.89 -16.33
CA ILE A 440 31.84 15.40 -17.07
C ILE A 440 32.85 16.53 -17.30
N LEU A 441 32.38 17.70 -17.75
CA LEU A 441 33.25 18.85 -17.95
C LEU A 441 33.89 19.33 -16.64
N ALA A 442 33.12 19.33 -15.56
CA ALA A 442 33.57 19.71 -14.22
C ALA A 442 34.60 18.72 -13.63
N SER A 443 34.46 17.42 -13.92
CA SER A 443 35.40 16.38 -13.48
C SER A 443 36.80 16.55 -14.08
N ARG A 444 36.92 17.35 -15.16
CA ARG A 444 38.14 17.53 -15.99
C ARG A 444 38.62 16.23 -16.65
N GLY A 445 37.78 15.21 -16.67
CA GLY A 445 37.98 13.96 -17.39
C GLY A 445 37.18 13.92 -18.69
N ASP A 446 37.30 12.80 -19.39
CA ASP A 446 36.46 12.49 -20.56
C ASP A 446 35.20 11.69 -20.17
N SER A 447 35.10 11.27 -18.90
CA SER A 447 34.00 10.48 -18.34
C SER A 447 33.77 10.72 -16.84
N ILE A 448 32.61 10.28 -16.35
CA ILE A 448 32.29 10.13 -14.92
C ILE A 448 31.72 8.73 -14.69
N GLU A 449 31.97 8.15 -13.51
CA GLU A 449 31.63 6.77 -13.19
C GLU A 449 30.87 6.69 -11.86
N TYR A 450 29.84 5.83 -11.80
CA TYR A 450 29.07 5.56 -10.60
C TYR A 450 28.90 4.06 -10.37
N GLU A 451 29.00 3.64 -9.11
CA GLU A 451 28.68 2.27 -8.68
C GLU A 451 27.16 2.13 -8.51
N LEU A 452 26.55 1.17 -9.20
CA LEU A 452 25.09 0.96 -9.18
C LEU A 452 24.69 -0.22 -8.31
N ILE A 453 25.38 -1.36 -8.47
CA ILE A 453 25.06 -2.60 -7.75
C ILE A 453 26.34 -3.25 -7.26
N SER A 454 26.52 -3.39 -5.95
CA SER A 454 27.62 -4.18 -5.37
C SER A 454 27.13 -5.54 -4.89
N PHE A 455 27.95 -6.58 -4.99
CA PHE A 455 27.57 -7.95 -4.59
C PHE A 455 28.73 -8.72 -3.94
N GLY A 456 28.42 -9.69 -3.08
CA GLY A 456 29.43 -10.58 -2.47
C GLY A 456 29.98 -11.59 -3.47
N SER A 457 29.08 -12.30 -4.14
CA SER A 457 29.37 -13.17 -5.29
C SER A 457 28.30 -13.01 -6.36
N SER A 458 28.59 -13.41 -7.60
CA SER A 458 27.62 -13.29 -8.68
C SER A 458 27.78 -14.36 -9.75
N SER A 459 26.65 -14.73 -10.36
CA SER A 459 26.60 -15.47 -11.62
C SER A 459 26.19 -14.60 -12.82
N ILE A 460 25.93 -13.31 -12.60
CA ILE A 460 25.57 -12.33 -13.63
C ILE A 460 26.79 -11.90 -14.43
N ALA A 461 26.58 -11.70 -15.74
CA ALA A 461 27.55 -11.10 -16.65
C ALA A 461 27.06 -9.73 -17.15
N GLU A 462 27.97 -8.91 -17.69
CA GLU A 462 27.64 -7.59 -18.26
C GLU A 462 26.56 -7.68 -19.34
N ASP A 463 26.58 -8.74 -20.14
CA ASP A 463 25.62 -8.94 -21.23
C ASP A 463 24.21 -9.23 -20.72
N ASP A 464 24.02 -9.54 -19.44
CA ASP A 464 22.71 -9.71 -18.81
C ASP A 464 21.94 -8.41 -18.59
N PHE A 465 22.62 -7.28 -18.76
CA PHE A 465 22.03 -5.94 -18.69
C PHE A 465 21.80 -5.35 -20.08
N VAL A 466 20.76 -4.54 -20.20
CA VAL A 466 20.46 -3.74 -21.39
C VAL A 466 20.21 -2.31 -20.93
N LEU A 467 20.96 -1.37 -21.51
CA LEU A 467 20.81 0.05 -21.23
C LEU A 467 19.58 0.63 -21.93
N GLY A 468 18.84 1.46 -21.19
CA GLY A 468 17.88 2.41 -21.74
C GLY A 468 18.59 3.56 -22.47
N ASP A 469 17.85 4.26 -23.34
CA ASP A 469 18.35 5.45 -24.01
C ASP A 469 18.30 6.66 -23.07
N LEU A 470 19.46 7.25 -22.77
CA LEU A 470 19.56 8.48 -21.98
C LEU A 470 19.29 9.73 -22.83
N GLY A 471 19.53 9.67 -24.14
CA GLY A 471 19.43 10.81 -25.03
C GLY A 471 20.53 11.87 -24.84
N GLY A 472 20.31 13.07 -25.41
CA GLY A 472 21.14 14.26 -25.14
C GLY A 472 22.58 14.25 -25.65
N GLY A 473 23.05 13.18 -26.31
CA GLY A 473 24.46 13.06 -26.73
C GLY A 473 25.40 12.59 -25.61
N ILE A 474 24.84 12.01 -24.55
CA ILE A 474 25.59 11.29 -23.52
C ILE A 474 25.52 9.79 -23.84
N PHE A 475 26.64 9.10 -23.73
CA PHE A 475 26.71 7.65 -23.82
C PHE A 475 26.94 7.05 -22.44
N ALA A 476 26.11 6.08 -22.06
CA ALA A 476 26.31 5.24 -20.90
C ALA A 476 26.95 3.90 -21.32
N ASN A 477 27.88 3.39 -20.51
CA ASN A 477 28.44 2.06 -20.67
C ASN A 477 28.41 1.32 -19.32
N LEU A 478 27.86 0.10 -19.31
CA LEU A 478 27.84 -0.75 -18.13
C LEU A 478 29.01 -1.73 -18.17
N PHE A 479 29.66 -1.92 -17.03
CA PHE A 479 30.72 -2.92 -16.88
C PHE A 479 30.79 -3.42 -15.44
N ILE A 480 31.39 -4.60 -15.25
CA ILE A 480 31.58 -5.22 -13.94
C ILE A 480 33.06 -5.13 -13.54
N ARG A 481 33.33 -4.60 -12.35
CA ARG A 481 34.66 -4.52 -11.75
C ARG A 481 34.55 -4.78 -10.25
N ASP A 482 35.47 -5.56 -9.69
CA ASP A 482 35.57 -5.77 -8.23
C ASP A 482 34.25 -6.16 -7.54
N ASN A 483 33.47 -7.06 -8.16
CA ASN A 483 32.13 -7.48 -7.72
C ASN A 483 31.10 -6.35 -7.62
N ALA A 484 31.19 -5.35 -8.49
CA ALA A 484 30.15 -4.36 -8.64
C ALA A 484 29.89 -4.03 -10.12
N LEU A 485 28.63 -3.70 -10.42
CA LEU A 485 28.18 -3.11 -11.67
C LEU A 485 28.36 -1.60 -11.58
N TYR A 486 29.06 -1.04 -12.56
CA TYR A 486 29.27 0.39 -12.73
C TYR A 486 28.60 0.89 -14.00
N VAL A 487 28.26 2.19 -14.00
CA VAL A 487 28.00 2.95 -15.22
C VAL A 487 29.11 3.99 -15.41
N GLU A 488 29.63 4.07 -16.63
CA GLU A 488 30.45 5.19 -17.10
C GLU A 488 29.63 6.04 -18.08
N PHE A 489 29.56 7.35 -17.83
CA PHE A 489 28.99 8.33 -18.75
C PHE A 489 30.09 9.08 -19.49
N THR A 490 29.92 9.23 -20.81
CA THR A 490 30.85 9.94 -21.70
C THR A 490 30.11 10.89 -22.64
N ASN A 491 30.78 11.97 -23.05
CA ASN A 491 30.28 12.86 -24.09
C ASN A 491 30.54 12.27 -25.49
N VAL A 492 29.65 12.55 -26.46
CA VAL A 492 29.99 12.37 -27.88
C VAL A 492 31.24 13.20 -28.20
N PRO A 493 32.29 12.63 -28.82
CA PRO A 493 33.42 13.42 -29.31
C PRO A 493 32.91 14.53 -30.24
N GLU A 494 33.30 15.78 -30.02
CA GLU A 494 32.83 16.90 -30.85
C GLU A 494 33.02 16.63 -32.35
N PRO A 495 32.17 17.16 -33.25
CA PRO A 495 32.29 16.96 -34.69
C PRO A 495 33.68 17.26 -35.26
N ALA A 496 34.41 18.20 -34.65
CA ALA A 496 35.78 18.54 -35.02
C ALA A 496 36.80 17.41 -34.70
N ALA A 497 36.60 16.66 -33.61
CA ALA A 497 37.42 15.51 -33.26
C ALA A 497 37.19 14.35 -34.25
N PHE A 498 35.93 14.09 -34.62
CA PHE A 498 35.59 13.14 -35.70
C PHE A 498 36.18 13.57 -37.04
N ALA A 499 36.06 14.86 -37.40
CA ALA A 499 36.62 15.40 -38.64
C ALA A 499 38.16 15.34 -38.65
N ALA A 500 38.81 15.56 -37.51
CA ALA A 500 40.27 15.45 -37.37
C ALA A 500 40.73 13.99 -37.50
N MET A 501 40.01 13.02 -36.91
CA MET A 501 40.32 11.60 -37.02
C MET A 501 40.13 11.09 -38.46
N LEU A 502 39.02 11.46 -39.11
CA LEU A 502 38.79 11.18 -40.53
C LEU A 502 39.80 11.90 -41.43
N GLY A 503 40.17 13.13 -41.09
CA GLY A 503 41.19 13.92 -41.77
C GLY A 503 42.58 13.28 -41.66
N LEU A 504 42.93 12.74 -40.49
CA LEU A 504 44.17 12.01 -40.25
C LEU A 504 44.21 10.69 -41.06
N LEU A 505 43.10 9.94 -41.06
CA LEU A 505 42.96 8.74 -41.88
C LEU A 505 43.11 9.05 -43.38
N ALA A 506 42.49 10.15 -43.85
CA ALA A 506 42.64 10.61 -45.22
C ALA A 506 44.09 10.99 -45.56
N LEU A 507 44.80 11.63 -44.64
CA LEU A 507 46.24 11.95 -44.76
C LEU A 507 47.11 10.69 -44.82
N LEU A 508 46.84 9.69 -43.99
CA LEU A 508 47.55 8.41 -44.00
C LEU A 508 47.31 7.64 -45.31
N PHE A 509 46.08 7.63 -45.81
CA PHE A 509 45.75 7.06 -47.12
C PHE A 509 46.43 7.82 -48.27
N ALA A 510 46.45 9.15 -48.22
CA ALA A 510 47.13 9.99 -49.21
C ALA A 510 48.66 9.75 -49.20
N ALA A 511 49.27 9.63 -48.02
CA ALA A 511 50.69 9.30 -47.86
C ALA A 511 51.02 7.91 -48.41
N ARG A 512 50.17 6.89 -48.16
CA ARG A 512 50.31 5.54 -48.72
C ARG A 512 50.20 5.53 -50.25
N ARG A 513 49.35 6.39 -50.83
CA ARG A 513 49.22 6.55 -52.29
C ARG A 513 50.43 7.26 -52.92
N ARG A 514 51.09 8.16 -52.18
CA ARG A 514 52.30 8.88 -52.62
C ARG A 514 53.54 7.98 -52.59
N GLY A 515 53.67 7.09 -51.60
CA GLY A 515 54.74 6.09 -51.52
C GLY A 515 54.70 5.01 -52.61
N ARG A 516 53.56 4.82 -53.27
CA ARG A 516 53.39 3.85 -54.39
C ARG A 516 53.70 4.44 -55.78
N ARG A 517 54.03 5.73 -55.88
CA ARG A 517 54.42 6.40 -57.13
C ARG A 517 55.92 6.70 -57.23
N SER A 518 56.75 6.25 -56.27
CA SER A 518 58.21 6.46 -56.28
C SER A 518 59.04 5.19 -56.42
N PHE A 519 58.50 4.12 -57.00
CA PHE A 519 59.32 3.06 -57.60
C PHE A 519 58.80 2.76 -59.00
N ARG A 520 59.67 3.07 -59.96
CA ARG A 520 59.67 2.56 -61.32
C ARG A 520 60.08 1.10 -61.31
#